data_AF-A0A484YYB6-F1
#
_entry.id   AF-A0A484YYB6-F1
#
_cell.length_a   1.000
_cell.length_b   1.000
_cell.length_c   1.000
_cell.angle_alpha   90.00
_cell.angle_beta   90.00
_cell.angle_gamma   90.00
#
_symmetry.space_group_name_H-M   'P 1'
#
loop_
_entity.id
_entity.type
_entity.pdbx_description
1 polymer ?
#
loop_
_entity_poly.entity_id
_entity_poly.type
_entity_poly.pdbx_seq_one_letter_code
_entity_poly.pdbx_strand_id
1 'polypeptide(L)'
;MFIGFDYGTANCSVAVMHNGQPQLLKMEKESTLLPSMLCAPTREAVSEWLFRHHQVPATATETQALLRRAVSYNRDEDIDVTACQRAVRPVVARAVH
;
A
#
# COMPACT_ATOMS: atom_id res chain seq x y z
N MET A 1 -8.15 -6.27 -23.46
CA MET A 1 -8.28 -6.85 -22.10
C MET A 1 -9.00 -5.81 -21.25
N PHE A 2 -10.10 -6.19 -20.61
CA PHE A 2 -10.84 -5.29 -19.70
C PHE A 2 -10.57 -5.72 -18.26
N ILE A 3 -10.40 -4.72 -17.40
CA ILE A 3 -10.16 -4.88 -15.97
C ILE A 3 -11.16 -4.00 -15.22
N GLY A 4 -11.82 -4.57 -14.22
CA GLY A 4 -12.68 -3.87 -13.29
C GLY A 4 -11.96 -3.70 -11.96
N PHE A 5 -12.03 -2.50 -11.39
CA PHE A 5 -11.52 -2.19 -10.06
C PHE A 5 -12.66 -1.76 -9.16
N ASP A 6 -12.70 -2.34 -7.97
CA ASP A 6 -13.55 -1.89 -6.87
C ASP A 6 -12.66 -1.33 -5.76
N TYR A 7 -12.85 -0.04 -5.43
CA TYR A 7 -12.12 0.68 -4.40
C TYR A 7 -13.01 0.90 -3.17
N GLY A 8 -13.40 -0.20 -2.53
CA GLY A 8 -14.20 -0.15 -1.32
C GLY A 8 -13.39 0.40 -0.14
N THR A 9 -14.09 1.03 0.81
CA THR A 9 -13.49 1.60 2.04
C THR A 9 -12.76 0.55 2.87
N ALA A 10 -13.30 -0.67 2.95
CA ALA A 10 -12.73 -1.76 3.75
C ALA A 10 -11.89 -2.73 2.93
N ASN A 11 -12.38 -3.09 1.73
CA ASN A 11 -11.71 -4.03 0.84
C ASN A 11 -11.80 -3.55 -0.61
N CYS A 12 -10.72 -3.78 -1.35
CA CYS A 12 -10.65 -3.65 -2.79
C CYS A 12 -10.76 -5.02 -3.46
N SER A 13 -11.23 -5.04 -4.71
CA SER A 13 -11.19 -6.23 -5.55
C SER A 13 -10.89 -5.89 -7.00
N VAL A 14 -10.39 -6.89 -7.75
CA VAL A 14 -10.04 -6.75 -9.16
C VAL A 14 -10.66 -7.89 -9.93
N ALA A 15 -11.32 -7.59 -11.05
CA ALA A 15 -11.82 -8.58 -11.98
C ALA A 15 -11.22 -8.37 -13.37
N VAL A 16 -10.94 -9.45 -14.09
CA VAL A 16 -10.52 -9.42 -15.49
C VAL A 16 -11.55 -10.13 -16.36
N MET A 17 -11.76 -9.66 -17.58
CA MET A 17 -12.58 -10.39 -18.55
C MET A 17 -11.80 -11.58 -19.11
N HIS A 18 -12.29 -12.79 -18.89
CA HIS A 18 -11.74 -14.03 -19.42
C HIS A 18 -12.84 -14.81 -20.16
N ASN A 19 -12.63 -15.11 -21.43
CA ASN A 19 -13.61 -15.81 -22.30
C ASN A 19 -15.01 -15.19 -22.29
N GLY A 20 -15.10 -13.86 -22.31
CA GLY A 20 -16.36 -13.12 -22.29
C GLY A 20 -17.07 -13.07 -20.93
N GLN A 21 -16.47 -13.62 -19.86
CA GLN A 21 -17.02 -13.54 -18.51
C GLN A 21 -16.06 -12.83 -17.54
N PRO A 22 -16.56 -12.02 -16.60
CA PRO A 22 -15.74 -11.43 -15.56
C PRO A 22 -15.28 -12.50 -14.55
N GLN A 23 -13.99 -12.52 -14.24
CA GLN A 23 -13.40 -13.39 -13.23
C GLN A 23 -12.62 -12.56 -12.21
N LEU A 24 -12.90 -12.77 -10.93
CA LEU A 24 -12.15 -12.13 -9.85
C LEU A 24 -10.72 -12.68 -9.79
N LEU A 25 -9.76 -11.78 -9.64
CA LEU A 25 -8.36 -12.13 -9.48
C LEU A 25 -8.09 -12.48 -8.02
N LYS A 26 -7.44 -13.63 -7.79
CA LYS A 26 -6.89 -13.94 -6.48
C LYS A 26 -5.61 -13.15 -6.25
N MET A 27 -5.53 -12.49 -5.09
CA MET A 27 -4.46 -11.58 -4.71
C MET A 27 -3.77 -12.11 -3.45
N GLU A 28 -3.79 -11.37 -2.34
CA GLU A 28 -3.09 -11.75 -1.11
C GLU A 28 -3.68 -13.04 -0.52
N LYS A 29 -2.82 -14.03 -0.26
CA LYS A 29 -3.21 -15.31 0.40
C LYS A 29 -4.39 -16.01 -0.28
N GLU A 30 -4.42 -16.03 -1.61
CA GLU A 30 -5.50 -16.65 -2.41
C GLU A 30 -6.88 -15.99 -2.25
N SER A 31 -6.97 -14.85 -1.56
CA SER A 31 -8.20 -14.07 -1.41
C SER A 31 -8.48 -13.24 -2.65
N THR A 32 -9.76 -13.12 -3.05
CA THR A 32 -10.19 -12.16 -4.08
C THR A 32 -10.39 -10.74 -3.54
N LEU A 33 -10.24 -10.56 -2.23
CA LEU A 33 -10.34 -9.29 -1.53
C LEU A 33 -8.97 -8.88 -1.00
N LEU A 34 -8.60 -7.62 -1.25
CA LEU A 34 -7.42 -6.97 -0.69
C LEU A 34 -7.88 -5.95 0.36
N PRO A 35 -7.36 -5.97 1.61
CA PRO A 35 -7.68 -4.95 2.60
C PRO A 35 -7.29 -3.55 2.11
N SER A 36 -8.19 -2.59 2.26
CA SER A 36 -7.97 -1.17 1.86
C SER A 36 -7.17 -0.37 2.90
N MET A 37 -6.48 -1.05 3.81
CA MET A 37 -5.75 -0.42 4.91
C MET A 37 -4.26 -0.72 4.84
N LEU A 38 -3.45 0.33 4.95
CA LEU A 38 -2.00 0.26 5.06
C LEU A 38 -1.57 0.65 6.48
N CYS A 39 -0.66 -0.11 7.09
CA CYS A 39 -0.05 0.23 8.37
C CYS A 39 1.29 0.92 8.11
N ALA A 40 1.46 2.14 8.61
CA ALA A 40 2.74 2.83 8.63
C ALA A 40 2.85 3.69 9.90
N PRO A 41 4.07 3.99 10.37
CA PRO A 41 4.27 4.86 11.53
C PRO A 41 3.63 6.24 11.35
N THR A 42 3.73 6.78 10.13
CA THR A 42 3.15 8.05 9.70
C THR A 42 2.74 7.97 8.23
N ARG A 43 1.97 8.96 7.76
CA ARG A 43 1.58 9.05 6.35
C ARG A 43 2.80 9.30 5.45
N GLU A 44 3.75 10.08 5.92
CA GLU A 44 4.99 10.42 5.24
C GLU A 44 5.88 9.18 5.03
N ALA A 45 5.94 8.29 6.03
CA ALA A 45 6.69 7.03 5.93
C ALA A 45 6.25 6.15 4.76
N VAL A 46 4.98 6.23 4.32
CA VAL A 46 4.47 5.49 3.16
C VAL A 46 5.16 5.94 1.87
N SER A 47 5.32 7.25 1.69
CA SER A 47 5.84 7.81 0.43
C SER A 47 7.30 7.48 0.24
N GLU A 48 8.09 7.59 1.30
CA GLU A 48 9.48 7.19 1.29
C GLU A 48 9.65 5.67 1.14
N TRP A 49 8.79 4.86 1.77
CA TRP A 49 8.82 3.41 1.63
C TRP A 49 8.51 2.94 0.21
N LEU A 50 7.49 3.52 -0.43
CA LEU A 50 7.15 3.25 -1.83
C LEU A 50 8.34 3.52 -2.76
N PHE A 51 9.08 4.60 -2.51
CA PHE A 51 10.26 4.95 -3.28
C PHE A 51 11.45 4.01 -2.99
N ARG A 52 11.80 3.80 -1.71
CA ARG A 52 13.00 3.04 -1.31
C ARG A 52 12.87 1.54 -1.55
N HIS A 53 11.71 0.96 -1.27
CA HIS A 53 11.52 -0.49 -1.19
C HIS A 53 10.63 -1.07 -2.29
N HIS A 54 9.76 -0.25 -2.91
CA HIS A 54 8.86 -0.68 -3.99
C HIS A 54 9.20 -0.09 -5.37
N GLN A 55 10.31 0.65 -5.47
CA GLN A 55 10.81 1.23 -6.72
C GLN A 55 9.76 2.09 -7.45
N VAL A 56 8.82 2.70 -6.72
CA VAL A 56 7.84 3.62 -7.30
C VAL A 56 8.53 4.96 -7.54
N PRO A 57 8.75 5.35 -8.80
CA PRO A 57 9.57 6.53 -9.09
C PRO A 57 8.75 7.81 -8.88
N ALA A 58 9.36 8.80 -8.23
CA ALA A 58 8.82 10.15 -8.15
C ALA A 58 9.28 10.96 -9.39
N THR A 59 8.67 10.71 -10.55
CA THR A 59 9.10 11.34 -11.82
C THR A 59 8.54 12.75 -12.01
N ALA A 60 7.35 13.03 -11.49
CA ALA A 60 6.70 14.34 -11.62
C ALA A 60 7.17 15.30 -10.51
N THR A 61 7.25 16.60 -10.82
CA THR A 61 7.67 17.65 -9.88
C THR A 61 6.91 17.61 -8.55
N GLU A 62 5.59 17.41 -8.60
CA GLU A 62 4.75 17.29 -7.41
C GLU A 62 5.13 16.08 -6.56
N THR A 63 5.27 14.90 -7.18
CA THR A 63 5.68 13.67 -6.48
C THR A 63 7.09 13.76 -5.90
N GLN A 64 7.99 14.50 -6.57
CA GLN A 64 9.33 14.78 -6.04
C GLN A 64 9.29 15.69 -4.82
N ALA A 65 8.47 16.74 -4.84
CA ALA A 65 8.28 17.62 -3.70
C ALA A 65 7.69 16.86 -2.50
N LEU A 66 6.70 16.00 -2.76
CA LEU A 66 6.09 15.13 -1.75
C LEU A 66 7.12 14.17 -1.13
N LEU A 67 7.91 13.49 -1.98
CA LEU A 67 8.97 12.59 -1.50
C LEU A 67 10.02 13.34 -0.67
N ARG A 68 10.47 14.53 -1.11
CA ARG A 68 11.43 15.35 -0.35
C ARG A 68 10.88 15.73 1.03
N ARG A 69 9.61 16.13 1.10
CA ARG A 69 8.94 16.43 2.38
C ARG A 69 8.89 15.20 3.26
N ALA A 70 8.51 14.04 2.71
CA ALA A 70 8.44 12.79 3.45
C ALA A 70 9.80 12.39 4.03
N VAL A 71 10.87 12.43 3.22
CA VAL A 71 12.23 12.10 3.66
C VAL A 71 12.73 13.05 4.76
N SER A 72 12.47 14.37 4.64
CA SER A 72 12.83 15.31 5.70
C SER A 72 12.07 15.00 6.98
N TYR A 73 10.75 14.87 6.88
CA TYR A 73 9.89 14.64 8.04
C TYR A 73 10.29 13.35 8.79
N ASN A 74 10.46 12.23 8.07
CA ASN A 74 10.83 10.97 8.70
C ASN A 74 12.20 11.04 9.37
N ARG A 75 13.16 11.78 8.79
CA ARG A 75 14.47 12.00 9.43
C ARG A 75 14.33 12.88 10.68
N ASP A 76 13.55 13.94 10.60
CA ASP A 76 13.40 14.91 11.70
C ASP A 76 12.64 14.28 12.90
N GLU A 77 11.75 13.32 12.63
CA GLU A 77 11.01 12.53 13.63
C GLU A 77 11.68 11.19 14.02
N ASP A 78 12.92 10.94 13.56
CA ASP A 78 13.67 9.70 13.82
C ASP A 78 12.90 8.41 13.46
N ILE A 79 12.14 8.44 12.36
CA ILE A 79 11.36 7.32 11.85
C ILE A 79 12.23 6.46 10.93
N ASP A 80 12.49 5.21 11.35
CA ASP A 80 13.17 4.24 10.51
C ASP A 80 12.21 3.62 9.47
N VAL A 81 12.42 3.97 8.20
CA VAL A 81 11.61 3.48 7.07
C VAL A 81 12.15 2.13 6.59
N THR A 82 11.75 1.07 7.29
CA THR A 82 12.11 -0.32 6.97
C THR A 82 11.21 -0.95 5.90
N ALA A 83 11.66 -2.04 5.28
CA ALA A 83 10.90 -2.76 4.25
C ALA A 83 9.60 -3.42 4.78
N CYS A 84 9.49 -3.67 6.08
CA CYS A 84 8.36 -4.40 6.68
C CYS A 84 7.19 -3.47 7.07
N GLN A 85 6.69 -2.64 6.14
CA GLN A 85 5.37 -2.06 6.29
C GLN A 85 4.35 -3.10 5.84
N ARG A 86 3.69 -3.78 6.80
CA ARG A 86 2.71 -4.82 6.49
C ARG A 86 1.34 -4.18 6.22
N ALA A 87 0.67 -4.65 5.17
CA ALA A 87 -0.78 -4.56 5.08
C ALA A 87 -1.35 -5.00 6.44
N VAL A 88 -2.19 -4.15 7.03
CA VAL A 88 -2.61 -4.24 8.43
C VAL A 88 -3.10 -5.66 8.72
N ARG A 89 -2.28 -6.49 9.37
CA ARG A 89 -2.88 -7.43 10.34
C ARG A 89 -3.53 -6.50 11.37
N PRO A 90 -4.82 -6.66 11.71
CA PRO A 90 -5.40 -5.89 12.78
C PRO A 90 -4.48 -6.08 13.99
N VAL A 91 -3.84 -4.99 14.44
CA VAL A 91 -3.01 -4.98 15.65
C VAL A 91 -4.00 -5.00 16.82
N VAL A 92 -4.64 -6.16 17.00
CA VAL A 92 -5.39 -6.56 18.19
C VAL A 92 -4.99 -8.01 18.48
N ALA A 93 -3.69 -8.30 18.53
CA ALA A 93 -3.18 -9.59 19.00
C ALA A 93 -1.67 -9.51 19.29
N ARG A 94 -1.29 -8.74 20.33
CA ARG A 94 -0.19 -9.05 21.27
C ARG A 94 -0.01 -7.91 22.28
N ALA A 95 -1.00 -7.77 23.14
CA ALA A 95 -0.69 -7.62 24.55
C ALA A 95 -0.60 -9.04 25.13
N VAL A 96 0.27 -9.26 26.12
CA VAL A 96 0.53 -10.52 26.85
C VAL A 96 1.49 -11.50 26.15
N HIS A 97 2.79 -11.27 26.35
CA HIS A 97 3.64 -12.11 27.23
C HIS A 97 4.87 -11.31 27.65
#